data_AF-A0A2A4PB43-F1
#
_entry.id   AF-A0A2A4PB43-F1
#
_cell.length_a   1.000
_cell.length_b   1.000
_cell.length_c   1.000
_cell.angle_alpha   90.00
_cell.angle_beta   90.00
_cell.angle_gamma   90.00
#
_symmetry.space_group_name_H-M   'P 1'
#
loop_
_entity.id
_entity.type
_entity.pdbx_description
1 polymer ?
#
loop_
_entity_poly.entity_id
_entity_poly.type
_entity_poly.pdbx_seq_one_letter_code
_entity_poly.pdbx_strand_id
1 'polypeptide(L)'
;ENKHRILNVTKKSIYDEIILKQVLKLYYLRTRLGQSSNLDGVFSFRLFHDIMKKAKETAKAANSKLIFVNIPALGQAFITDSDPNYRKTYDTIHALGIEWLDISPAIISSEDPSGLYAFRDRGGHFSYKGNRLVAEVLLEKILSKSSLIPHDRAVEVE
;
A
#
# COMPACT_ATOMS: atom_id res chain seq x y z
N GLU A 1 41.07 -52.63 -1.59
CA GLU A 1 40.62 -51.83 -0.42
C GLU A 1 39.73 -50.71 -0.89
N ASN A 2 38.43 -50.78 -0.60
CA ASN A 2 37.44 -49.81 -1.03
C ASN A 2 36.95 -49.06 0.23
N LYS A 3 37.54 -47.90 0.53
CA LYS A 3 37.17 -47.10 1.71
C LYS A 3 36.19 -46.01 1.29
N HIS A 4 34.92 -46.22 1.64
CA HIS A 4 33.87 -45.21 1.57
C HIS A 4 34.29 -43.94 2.30
N ARG A 5 34.40 -42.85 1.54
CA ARG A 5 34.58 -41.50 2.07
C ARG A 5 33.20 -40.98 2.48
N ILE A 6 32.82 -41.23 3.73
CA ILE A 6 31.63 -40.61 4.33
C ILE A 6 31.98 -39.13 4.52
N LEU A 7 31.45 -38.28 3.64
CA LEU A 7 31.43 -36.84 3.84
C LEU A 7 30.48 -36.57 5.02
N ASN A 8 31.04 -36.47 6.22
CA ASN A 8 30.35 -35.88 7.36
C ASN A 8 30.14 -34.39 7.05
N VAL A 9 29.07 -34.08 6.34
CA VAL A 9 28.51 -32.73 6.31
C VAL A 9 27.79 -32.54 7.63
N THR A 10 28.54 -32.12 8.64
CA THR A 10 27.97 -31.62 9.88
C THR A 10 27.08 -30.43 9.50
N LYS A 11 25.76 -30.65 9.45
CA LYS A 11 24.78 -29.55 9.41
C LYS A 11 24.95 -28.78 10.71
N LYS A 12 25.84 -27.78 10.68
CA LYS A 12 25.97 -26.81 11.74
C LYS A 12 24.59 -26.20 11.93
N SER A 13 24.07 -26.34 13.13
CA SER A 13 22.74 -25.85 13.48
C SER A 13 22.73 -24.34 13.25
N ILE A 14 21.77 -23.85 12.48
CA ILE A 14 21.52 -22.40 12.29
C ILE A 14 21.42 -21.64 13.62
N TYR A 15 21.11 -22.33 14.71
CA TYR A 15 21.05 -21.77 16.06
C TYR A 15 22.43 -21.44 16.65
N ASP A 16 23.51 -22.09 16.19
CA ASP A 16 24.87 -21.88 16.71
C ASP A 16 25.55 -20.62 16.14
N GLU A 17 24.99 -20.02 15.09
CA GLU A 17 25.51 -18.79 14.45
C GLU A 17 24.76 -17.51 14.85
N ILE A 18 23.69 -17.62 15.66
CA ILE A 18 22.96 -16.45 16.15
C ILE A 18 23.69 -15.90 17.37
N ILE A 19 24.74 -15.12 17.11
CA ILE A 19 25.35 -14.26 18.12
C ILE A 19 24.33 -13.14 18.44
N LEU A 20 23.62 -13.27 19.56
CA LEU A 20 22.68 -12.30 20.15
C LEU A 20 23.40 -11.02 20.66
N LYS A 21 24.26 -10.41 19.84
CA LYS A 21 24.92 -9.13 20.17
C LYS A 21 24.09 -7.91 19.74
N GLN A 22 23.01 -8.11 18.99
CA GLN A 22 22.10 -7.06 18.55
C GLN A 22 20.65 -7.59 18.56
N VAL A 23 19.69 -6.72 18.90
CA VAL A 23 18.26 -7.03 18.82
C VAL A 23 17.92 -7.30 17.35
N LEU A 24 17.83 -8.59 17.00
CA LEU A 24 17.46 -9.00 15.66
C LEU A 24 15.96 -8.79 15.52
N LYS A 25 15.54 -7.80 14.72
CA LYS A 25 14.10 -7.58 14.46
C LYS A 25 13.50 -8.89 13.98
N LEU A 26 12.32 -9.24 14.49
CA LEU A 26 11.61 -10.48 14.19
C LEU A 26 11.47 -10.75 12.68
N TYR A 27 11.34 -9.69 11.87
CA TYR A 27 11.37 -9.76 10.41
C TYR A 27 12.65 -10.38 9.86
N TYR A 28 13.83 -9.91 10.30
CA TYR A 28 15.12 -10.45 9.85
C TYR A 28 15.33 -11.88 10.33
N LEU A 29 14.82 -12.21 11.52
CA LEU A 29 14.87 -13.58 12.04
C LEU A 29 14.03 -14.50 11.16
N ARG A 30 12.77 -14.13 10.88
CA ARG A 30 11.89 -14.88 9.98
C ARG A 30 12.52 -15.05 8.59
N THR A 31 13.12 -14.00 8.04
CA THR A 31 13.81 -14.06 6.74
C THR A 31 14.96 -15.06 6.75
N ARG A 32 15.83 -15.01 7.77
CA ARG A 32 16.94 -15.96 7.90
C ARG A 32 16.49 -17.40 8.13
N LEU A 33 15.36 -17.59 8.80
CA LEU A 33 14.77 -18.91 9.04
C LEU A 33 13.96 -19.44 7.83
N GLY A 34 13.90 -18.71 6.71
CA GLY A 34 13.04 -19.08 5.58
C GLY A 34 11.55 -19.05 5.92
N GLN A 35 11.18 -18.38 7.01
CA GLN A 35 9.82 -18.19 7.51
C GLN A 35 9.24 -16.84 7.13
N SER A 36 10.02 -15.99 6.45
CA SER A 36 9.41 -14.96 5.63
C SER A 36 8.73 -15.71 4.50
N SER A 37 7.40 -15.74 4.49
CA SER A 37 6.70 -15.90 3.24
C SER A 37 7.12 -14.70 2.38
N ASN A 38 8.17 -14.87 1.57
CA ASN A 38 8.13 -14.25 0.27
C ASN A 38 6.81 -14.74 -0.29
N LEU A 39 5.86 -13.82 -0.45
CA LEU A 39 4.71 -14.10 -1.31
C LEU A 39 5.33 -14.30 -2.69
N ASP A 40 5.82 -15.50 -2.94
CA ASP A 40 6.44 -15.91 -4.17
C ASP A 40 5.34 -15.84 -5.23
N GLY A 41 5.21 -14.67 -5.85
CA GLY A 41 5.63 -14.59 -7.24
C GLY A 41 4.59 -14.19 -8.26
N VAL A 42 3.29 -14.10 -7.96
CA VAL A 42 2.33 -13.59 -8.97
C VAL A 42 1.18 -12.83 -8.31
N PHE A 43 1.24 -11.49 -8.38
CA PHE A 43 0.04 -10.69 -8.15
C PHE A 43 -0.98 -11.00 -9.26
N SER A 44 -2.13 -11.55 -8.88
CA SER A 44 -3.20 -11.87 -9.82
C SER A 44 -4.12 -10.66 -10.00
N PHE A 45 -3.92 -9.92 -11.10
CA PHE A 45 -4.82 -8.83 -11.48
C PHE A 45 -6.26 -9.31 -11.74
N ARG A 46 -6.44 -10.59 -12.11
CA ARG A 46 -7.77 -11.20 -12.21
C ARG A 46 -8.45 -11.28 -10.84
N LEU A 47 -7.76 -11.80 -9.83
CA LEU A 47 -8.31 -11.87 -8.48
C LEU A 47 -8.56 -10.46 -7.91
N PHE A 48 -7.63 -9.53 -8.15
CA PHE A 48 -7.82 -8.13 -7.77
C PHE A 48 -9.07 -7.52 -8.41
N HIS A 49 -9.26 -7.70 -9.72
CA HIS A 49 -10.47 -7.27 -10.42
C HIS A 49 -11.74 -7.85 -9.77
N ASP A 50 -11.76 -9.15 -9.49
CA ASP A 50 -12.94 -9.83 -8.93
C ASP A 50 -13.27 -9.32 -7.51
N ILE A 51 -12.24 -9.08 -6.69
CA ILE A 51 -12.39 -8.47 -5.36
C ILE A 51 -12.95 -7.05 -5.50
N MET A 52 -12.40 -6.23 -6.39
CA MET A 52 -12.82 -4.84 -6.57
C MET A 52 -14.24 -4.75 -7.14
N LYS A 53 -14.62 -5.65 -8.04
CA LYS A 53 -15.99 -5.79 -8.54
C LYS A 53 -16.93 -6.11 -7.38
N LYS A 54 -16.60 -7.09 -6.55
CA LYS A 54 -17.41 -7.45 -5.37
C LYS A 54 -17.52 -6.30 -4.38
N ALA A 55 -16.43 -5.58 -4.12
CA ALA A 55 -16.43 -4.41 -3.25
C ALA A 55 -17.37 -3.32 -3.76
N LYS A 56 -17.35 -3.04 -5.08
CA LYS A 56 -18.27 -2.09 -5.72
C LYS A 56 -19.73 -2.50 -5.56
N GLU A 57 -20.04 -3.79 -5.79
CA GLU A 57 -21.39 -4.32 -5.62
C GLU A 57 -21.87 -4.21 -4.17
N THR A 58 -21.01 -4.52 -3.20
CA THR A 58 -21.30 -4.37 -1.77
C THR A 58 -21.55 -2.92 -1.38
N ALA A 59 -20.70 -1.99 -1.84
CA ALA A 59 -20.90 -0.56 -1.60
C ALA A 59 -22.24 -0.08 -2.17
N LYS A 60 -22.56 -0.48 -3.41
CA LYS A 60 -23.86 -0.17 -4.05
C LYS A 60 -25.05 -0.70 -3.24
N ALA A 61 -24.97 -1.95 -2.77
CA ALA A 61 -26.03 -2.55 -1.94
C ALA A 61 -26.22 -1.81 -0.60
N ALA A 62 -25.14 -1.22 -0.06
CA ALA A 62 -25.18 -0.40 1.14
C ALA A 62 -25.46 1.10 0.88
N ASN A 63 -25.97 1.46 -0.31
CA ASN A 63 -26.18 2.85 -0.74
C ASN A 63 -24.95 3.76 -0.50
N SER A 64 -23.76 3.19 -0.68
CA SER A 64 -22.47 3.82 -0.37
C SER A 64 -21.64 3.98 -1.64
N LYS A 65 -20.75 4.97 -1.63
CA LYS A 65 -19.82 5.24 -2.71
C LYS A 65 -18.48 4.58 -2.43
N LEU A 66 -17.93 3.88 -3.42
CA LEU A 66 -16.58 3.33 -3.37
C LEU A 66 -15.60 4.23 -4.14
N ILE A 67 -14.53 4.64 -3.48
CA ILE A 67 -13.40 5.36 -4.06
C ILE A 67 -12.15 4.54 -3.76
N PHE A 68 -11.34 4.27 -4.78
CA PHE A 68 -10.03 3.65 -4.63
C PHE A 68 -8.97 4.74 -4.47
N VAL A 69 -8.19 4.66 -3.40
CA VAL A 69 -7.14 5.63 -3.09
C VAL A 69 -5.78 4.97 -3.27
N ASN A 70 -4.99 5.44 -4.21
CA ASN A 70 -3.60 5.01 -4.39
C ASN A 70 -2.71 5.78 -3.41
N ILE A 71 -1.98 5.06 -2.57
CA ILE A 71 -1.08 5.62 -1.55
C ILE A 71 0.34 5.08 -1.82
N PRO A 72 1.24 5.88 -2.42
CA PRO A 72 2.57 5.42 -2.76
C PRO A 72 3.52 5.50 -1.56
N ALA A 73 4.50 4.58 -1.51
CA ALA A 73 5.75 4.85 -0.82
C ALA A 73 6.52 6.00 -1.52
N LEU A 74 7.47 6.64 -0.84
CA LEU A 74 8.14 7.84 -1.36
C LEU A 74 8.70 7.64 -2.78
N GLY A 75 9.46 6.55 -3.00
CA GLY A 75 10.02 6.27 -4.32
C GLY A 75 8.98 5.92 -5.38
N GLN A 76 7.83 5.38 -4.99
CA GLN A 76 6.74 5.03 -5.89
C GLN A 76 5.98 6.27 -6.40
N ALA A 77 5.97 7.35 -5.62
CA ALA A 77 5.27 8.57 -5.99
C ALA A 77 5.78 9.18 -7.30
N PHE A 78 7.05 8.92 -7.66
CA PHE A 78 7.72 9.52 -8.83
C PHE A 78 7.76 8.63 -10.09
N ILE A 79 7.27 7.39 -10.03
CA ILE A 79 7.41 6.41 -11.13
C ILE A 79 6.08 5.89 -11.68
N THR A 80 4.96 6.55 -11.33
CA THR A 80 3.58 6.09 -11.53
C THR A 80 3.32 5.44 -12.90
N ASP A 81 3.31 6.21 -13.98
CA ASP A 81 2.92 5.71 -15.31
C ASP A 81 3.90 4.72 -15.94
N SER A 82 5.16 4.72 -15.47
CA SER A 82 6.19 3.77 -15.92
C SER A 82 6.14 2.43 -15.19
N ASP A 83 5.45 2.35 -14.05
CA ASP A 83 5.31 1.12 -13.28
C ASP A 83 4.14 0.28 -13.87
N PRO A 84 4.42 -0.94 -14.39
CA PRO A 84 3.39 -1.78 -15.00
C PRO A 84 2.31 -2.23 -13.99
N ASN A 85 2.63 -2.31 -12.70
CA ASN A 85 1.66 -2.64 -11.66
C ASN A 85 0.77 -1.45 -11.34
N TYR A 86 1.33 -0.24 -11.26
CA TYR A 86 0.52 0.98 -11.13
C TYR A 86 -0.46 1.06 -12.30
N ARG A 87 0.03 0.90 -13.53
CA ARG A 87 -0.81 1.02 -14.72
C ARG A 87 -1.92 -0.02 -14.77
N LYS A 88 -1.59 -1.29 -14.54
CA LYS A 88 -2.60 -2.36 -14.48
C LYS A 88 -3.61 -2.15 -13.35
N THR A 89 -3.19 -1.60 -12.22
CA THR A 89 -4.10 -1.26 -11.11
C THR A 89 -5.06 -0.16 -11.56
N TYR A 90 -4.55 0.93 -12.11
CA TYR A 90 -5.35 2.02 -12.66
C TYR A 90 -6.35 1.51 -13.70
N ASP A 91 -5.90 0.76 -14.70
CA ASP A 91 -6.75 0.23 -15.77
C ASP A 91 -7.86 -0.68 -15.22
N THR A 92 -7.54 -1.52 -14.22
CA THR A 92 -8.52 -2.40 -13.55
C THR A 92 -9.59 -1.61 -12.81
N ILE A 93 -9.19 -0.61 -12.01
CA ILE A 93 -10.12 0.24 -11.26
C ILE A 93 -10.99 1.07 -12.22
N HIS A 94 -10.38 1.64 -13.27
CA HIS A 94 -11.05 2.45 -14.25
C HIS A 94 -12.07 1.66 -15.08
N ALA A 95 -11.71 0.44 -15.51
CA ALA A 95 -12.61 -0.46 -16.24
C ALA A 95 -13.85 -0.85 -15.42
N LEU A 96 -13.71 -0.93 -14.09
CA LEU A 96 -14.82 -1.15 -13.18
C LEU A 96 -15.66 0.12 -12.93
N GLY A 97 -15.29 1.27 -13.50
CA GLY A 97 -15.94 2.55 -13.24
C GLY A 97 -15.90 2.94 -11.76
N ILE A 98 -14.87 2.51 -11.04
CA ILE A 98 -14.61 2.91 -9.66
C ILE A 98 -13.81 4.21 -9.71
N GLU A 99 -14.15 5.15 -8.84
CA GLU A 99 -13.44 6.42 -8.78
C GLU A 99 -12.01 6.20 -8.25
N TRP A 100 -11.02 6.72 -8.98
CA TRP A 100 -9.61 6.66 -8.63
C TRP A 100 -9.14 8.00 -8.06
N LEU A 101 -8.46 7.97 -6.92
CA LEU A 101 -7.77 9.10 -6.34
C LEU A 101 -6.30 8.75 -6.13
N ASP A 102 -5.42 9.44 -6.86
CA ASP A 102 -3.97 9.32 -6.67
C ASP A 102 -3.45 10.48 -5.84
N ILE A 103 -2.79 10.18 -4.73
CA ILE A 103 -2.17 11.21 -3.88
C ILE A 103 -0.74 11.55 -4.32
N SER A 104 -0.16 10.80 -5.27
CA SER A 104 1.22 11.01 -5.73
C SER A 104 1.49 12.46 -6.15
N PRO A 105 0.60 13.16 -6.90
CA PRO A 105 0.83 14.56 -7.27
C PRO A 105 0.96 15.50 -6.07
N ALA A 106 0.19 15.28 -5.00
CA ALA A 106 0.26 16.10 -3.79
C ALA A 106 1.58 15.88 -3.03
N ILE A 107 2.11 14.66 -3.05
CA ILE A 107 3.42 14.32 -2.48
C ILE A 107 4.54 14.99 -3.29
N ILE A 108 4.50 14.87 -4.62
CA ILE A 108 5.50 15.45 -5.53
C ILE A 108 5.56 16.98 -5.38
N SER A 109 4.39 17.61 -5.23
CA SER A 109 4.28 19.07 -5.15
C SER A 109 4.65 19.65 -3.78
N SER A 110 4.92 18.80 -2.79
CA SER A 110 5.35 19.25 -1.45
C SER A 110 6.77 19.78 -1.47
N GLU A 111 7.06 20.82 -0.69
CA GLU A 111 8.42 21.36 -0.55
C GLU A 111 9.40 20.36 0.09
N ASP A 112 8.93 19.49 1.00
CA ASP A 112 9.70 18.38 1.57
C ASP A 112 8.92 17.06 1.46
N PRO A 113 8.92 16.41 0.27
CA PRO A 113 8.22 15.14 0.07
C PRO A 113 8.71 14.05 1.02
N SER A 114 10.01 14.05 1.35
CA SER A 114 10.58 13.08 2.28
C SER A 114 10.10 13.30 3.72
N GLY A 115 9.89 14.55 4.14
CA GLY A 115 9.33 14.92 5.44
C GLY A 115 7.88 14.48 5.65
N LEU A 116 7.16 14.13 4.57
CA LEU A 116 5.84 13.52 4.66
C LEU A 116 5.89 12.09 5.21
N TYR A 117 7.05 11.44 5.21
CA TYR A 117 7.21 10.07 5.71
C TYR A 117 7.89 10.07 7.08
N ALA A 118 7.42 9.21 7.99
CA ALA A 118 7.91 9.15 9.37
C ALA A 118 9.40 8.83 9.46
N PHE A 119 9.90 8.07 8.48
CA PHE A 119 11.30 7.67 8.37
C PHE A 119 11.96 8.18 7.09
N ARG A 120 11.38 9.21 6.46
CA ARG A 120 11.86 9.81 5.21
C ARG A 120 12.04 8.76 4.11
N ASP A 121 13.27 8.49 3.69
CA ASP A 121 13.65 7.50 2.68
C ASP A 121 13.66 6.06 3.21
N ARG A 122 13.63 5.86 4.54
CA ARG A 122 13.76 4.55 5.20
C ARG A 122 12.45 4.03 5.77
N GLY A 123 11.39 4.01 4.95
CA GLY A 123 10.11 3.41 5.34
C GLY A 123 8.97 3.72 4.37
N GLY A 124 7.80 3.17 4.64
CA GLY A 124 6.58 3.40 3.84
C GLY A 124 5.46 4.14 4.56
N HIS A 125 5.62 4.43 5.86
CA HIS A 125 4.57 5.08 6.66
C HIS A 125 4.69 6.60 6.67
N PHE A 126 3.56 7.29 6.54
CA PHE A 126 3.51 8.74 6.66
C PHE A 126 3.81 9.24 8.08
N SER A 127 4.41 10.42 8.16
CA SER A 127 4.52 11.23 9.37
C SER A 127 3.16 11.85 9.71
N TYR A 128 3.08 12.59 10.81
CA TYR A 128 1.90 13.41 11.09
C TYR A 128 1.56 14.37 9.93
N LYS A 129 2.58 15.02 9.35
CA LYS A 129 2.40 15.94 8.21
C LYS A 129 1.89 15.19 6.97
N GLY A 130 2.44 14.01 6.68
CA GLY A 130 1.97 13.20 5.55
C GLY A 130 0.53 12.73 5.71
N ASN A 131 0.15 12.24 6.90
CA ASN A 131 -1.24 11.85 7.16
C ASN A 131 -2.20 13.04 7.04
N ARG A 132 -1.79 14.23 7.49
CA ARG A 132 -2.57 15.45 7.33
C ARG A 132 -2.78 15.80 5.85
N LEU A 133 -1.73 15.77 5.03
CA LEU A 133 -1.83 16.01 3.59
C LEU A 133 -2.82 15.03 2.93
N VAL A 134 -2.72 13.74 3.25
CA VAL A 134 -3.64 12.72 2.71
C VAL A 134 -5.08 13.02 3.11
N ALA A 135 -5.32 13.38 4.37
CA ALA A 135 -6.64 13.72 4.86
C ALA A 135 -7.21 14.97 4.14
N GLU A 136 -6.39 15.99 3.92
CA GLU A 136 -6.78 17.22 3.19
C GLU A 136 -7.16 16.90 1.74
N VAL A 137 -6.33 16.14 1.01
CA VAL A 137 -6.63 15.71 -0.37
C VAL A 137 -7.92 14.88 -0.45
N LEU A 138 -8.13 13.96 0.50
CA LEU A 138 -9.36 13.16 0.57
C LEU A 138 -10.58 14.03 0.86
N LEU A 139 -10.46 14.96 1.81
CA LEU A 139 -11.55 15.85 2.21
C LEU A 139 -11.95 16.76 1.05
N GLU A 140 -10.99 17.40 0.38
CA GLU A 140 -11.24 18.21 -0.81
C GLU A 140 -11.94 17.40 -1.90
N LYS A 141 -11.50 16.15 -2.13
CA LYS A 141 -12.11 15.28 -3.13
C LYS A 141 -13.57 14.94 -2.80
N ILE A 142 -13.87 14.69 -1.53
CA ILE A 142 -15.22 14.37 -1.06
C ILE A 142 -16.11 15.63 -1.11
N LEU A 143 -15.61 16.76 -0.61
CA LEU A 143 -16.38 18.01 -0.51
C LEU A 143 -16.60 18.71 -1.86
N SER A 144 -15.62 18.69 -2.77
CA SER A 144 -15.75 19.29 -4.12
C SER A 144 -16.84 18.65 -4.98
N LYS A 145 -17.32 17.45 -4.59
CA LYS A 145 -18.48 16.80 -5.19
C LYS A 145 -19.79 17.05 -4.44
N SER A 146 -19.72 17.46 -3.17
CA SER A 146 -20.89 17.83 -2.36
C SER A 146 -21.38 19.25 -2.62
N SER A 147 -20.54 20.14 -3.15
CA SER A 147 -20.92 21.52 -3.51
C SER A 147 -21.88 21.64 -4.70
N LEU A 148 -22.35 20.53 -5.27
CA LEU A 148 -23.43 20.50 -6.29
C LEU A 148 -24.83 20.28 -5.69
N ILE A 149 -24.99 20.29 -4.36
CA ILE A 149 -26.30 20.32 -3.72
C ILE A 149 -26.40 21.63 -2.92
N PRO A 150 -27.14 22.64 -3.41
CA PRO A 150 -27.58 23.74 -2.56
C PRO A 150 -28.53 23.12 -1.53
N HIS A 151 -28.09 23.01 -0.28
CA HIS A 151 -29.01 22.83 0.83
C HIS A 151 -29.61 24.20 1.17
N ASP A 152 -30.48 24.71 0.29
CA ASP A 152 -31.53 25.62 0.72
C ASP A 152 -32.56 24.78 1.48
N ARG A 153 -32.34 24.65 2.79
CA ARG A 153 -33.43 24.51 3.73
C ARG A 153 -33.35 25.68 4.68
N ALA A 154 -34.02 26.76 4.28
CA ALA A 154 -34.56 27.73 5.21
C ALA A 154 -35.36 26.97 6.26
N VAL A 155 -34.93 27.08 7.52
CA VAL A 155 -35.78 26.76 8.66
C VAL A 155 -36.51 28.06 8.96
N GLU A 156 -37.71 28.19 8.43
CA GLU A 156 -38.70 29.11 8.98
C GLU A 156 -39.10 28.57 10.35
N VAL A 157 -38.92 29.41 11.37
CA VAL A 157 -39.41 29.17 12.72
C VAL A 157 -40.66 30.03 12.84
N GLU A 158 -41.83 29.39 12.89
CA GLU A 158 -43.05 29.97 13.47
C GLU A 158 -42.96 29.93 15.01
#